data_AF-A0A7Y3AKK4-F1
#
_entry.id   AF-A0A7Y3AKK4-F1
#
_cell.length_a   1.000
_cell.length_b   1.000
_cell.length_c   1.000
_cell.angle_alpha   90.00
_cell.angle_beta   90.00
_cell.angle_gamma   90.00
#
_symmetry.space_group_name_H-M   'P 1'
#
loop_
_entity.id
_entity.type
_entity.pdbx_description
1 polymer ?
#
loop_
_entity_poly.entity_id
_entity_poly.type
_entity_poly.pdbx_seq_one_letter_code
_entity_poly.pdbx_strand_id
1 'polypeptide(L)' 'VFKMNIDTDTQFAFSKPVGGFVRENARAFDYQVDPDDGTPYKKFYDPRSYLRLGEQGIVERLQEACEDLGSKGKSIAGG' A
#
# COMPACT_ATOMS: atom_id res chain seq x y z
N VAL A 1 5.29 9.14 -27.28
CA VAL A 1 6.06 8.91 -26.02
C VAL A 1 5.98 7.43 -25.69
N PHE A 2 7.10 6.74 -25.49
CA PHE A 2 7.11 5.29 -25.24
C PHE A 2 7.41 4.91 -23.77
N LYS A 3 7.76 5.90 -22.94
CA LYS A 3 8.04 5.77 -21.50
C LYS A 3 7.50 7.01 -20.78
N MET A 4 6.72 6.81 -19.72
CA MET A 4 6.26 7.86 -18.83
C MET A 4 6.78 7.58 -17.42
N ASN A 5 7.30 8.60 -16.73
CA ASN A 5 7.72 8.49 -15.34
C ASN A 5 6.54 8.77 -14.42
N ILE A 6 6.31 7.93 -13.43
CA ILE A 6 5.24 8.06 -12.44
C ILE A 6 5.80 7.81 -11.03
N ASP A 7 6.33 8.86 -10.43
CA ASP A 7 7.00 8.79 -9.12
C ASP A 7 6.11 9.37 -8.00
N THR A 8 5.76 10.65 -8.06
CA THR A 8 4.94 11.30 -7.02
C THR A 8 3.57 10.63 -6.83
N ASP A 9 2.95 10.17 -7.91
CA ASP A 9 1.67 9.46 -7.83
C ASP A 9 1.79 8.12 -7.10
N THR A 10 2.88 7.37 -7.35
CA THR A 10 3.10 6.07 -6.69
C THR A 10 3.51 6.26 -5.23
N GLN A 11 4.26 7.31 -4.91
CA GLN A 11 4.55 7.71 -3.52
C GLN A 11 3.27 8.03 -2.73
N PHE A 12 2.34 8.79 -3.31
CA PHE A 12 1.07 9.09 -2.66
C PHE A 12 0.17 7.86 -2.55
N ALA A 13 0.09 7.05 -3.61
CA ALA A 13 -0.70 5.82 -3.64
C ALA A 13 -0.24 4.80 -2.58
N PHE A 14 1.06 4.74 -2.29
CA PHE A 14 1.60 3.95 -1.18
C PHE A 14 1.25 4.55 0.18
N SER A 15 1.48 5.86 0.35
CA SER A 15 1.43 6.52 1.65
C SER A 15 0.01 6.69 2.18
N LYS A 16 -0.97 6.91 1.29
CA LYS A 16 -2.38 7.13 1.66
C LYS A 16 -3.01 5.96 2.43
N PRO A 17 -3.02 4.70 1.95
CA PRO A 17 -3.60 3.57 2.67
C PRO A 17 -2.84 3.25 3.96
N VAL A 18 -1.51 3.35 3.96
CA VAL A 18 -0.68 3.16 5.17
C VAL A 18 -1.05 4.20 6.24
N GLY A 19 -1.11 5.48 5.87
CA GLY A 19 -1.48 6.55 6.79
C GLY A 19 -2.92 6.43 7.31
N GLY A 20 -3.84 5.93 6.50
CA GLY A 20 -5.20 5.57 6.93
C GLY A 20 -5.18 4.48 8.01
N PHE A 21 -4.49 3.37 7.73
CA PHE A 21 -4.39 2.24 8.65
C PHE A 21 -3.73 2.61 9.98
N VAL A 22 -2.65 3.38 9.96
CA VAL A 22 -1.97 3.86 11.18
C VAL A 22 -2.90 4.77 12.00
N ARG A 23 -3.65 5.66 11.34
CA ARG A 23 -4.59 6.55 12.03
C ARG A 23 -5.72 5.79 12.72
N GLU A 24 -6.24 4.75 12.07
CA GLU A 24 -7.30 3.90 12.62
C GLU A 24 -6.82 3.00 13.77
N ASN A 25 -5.53 2.65 13.78
CA ASN A 25 -4.94 1.72 14.74
C ASN A 25 -3.82 2.37 15.58
N ALA A 26 -3.88 3.69 15.83
CA ALA A 26 -2.78 4.45 16.41
C ALA A 26 -2.23 3.85 17.72
N ARG A 27 -3.14 3.41 18.62
CA ARG A 27 -2.76 2.75 19.89
C ARG A 27 -1.88 1.52 19.69
N ALA A 28 -2.07 0.77 18.61
CA ALA A 28 -1.26 -0.40 18.29
C ALA A 28 0.19 -0.07 17.92
N PHE A 29 0.46 1.17 17.51
CA PHE A 29 1.81 1.65 17.18
C PHE A 29 2.52 2.27 18.40
N ASP A 30 1.77 2.63 19.44
CA ASP A 30 2.30 3.12 20.71
C ASP A 30 2.54 1.99 21.72
N TYR A 31 1.69 0.97 21.72
CA TYR A 31 1.72 -0.13 22.68
C TYR A 31 1.70 -1.50 22.00
N GLN A 32 2.49 -2.45 22.50
CA GLN A 32 2.44 -3.85 22.02
C GLN A 32 1.19 -4.59 22.54
N VAL A 33 0.73 -4.21 23.73
CA VAL A 33 -0.44 -4.74 24.42
C VAL A 33 -1.20 -3.55 24.99
N ASP A 34 -2.52 -3.56 24.86
CA ASP A 34 -3.37 -2.49 25.36
C ASP A 34 -3.22 -2.31 26.89
N PRO A 35 -2.97 -1.09 27.38
CA PRO A 35 -2.79 -0.82 28.80
C PRO A 35 -4.08 -0.91 29.63
N ASP A 36 -5.25 -0.81 29.01
CA ASP A 36 -6.56 -0.82 29.69
C ASP A 36 -7.14 -2.23 29.79
N ASP A 37 -7.04 -3.03 28.72
CA ASP A 37 -7.72 -4.34 28.63
C ASP A 37 -6.81 -5.54 28.34
N GLY A 38 -5.51 -5.33 28.11
CA GLY A 38 -4.55 -6.40 27.86
C GLY A 38 -4.60 -7.00 26.45
N THR A 39 -5.32 -6.39 25.50
CA THR A 39 -5.42 -6.88 24.11
C THR A 39 -4.07 -6.79 23.39
N PRO A 40 -3.58 -7.88 22.78
CA PRO A 40 -2.32 -7.85 22.03
C PRO A 40 -2.50 -7.21 20.65
N TYR A 41 -1.65 -6.24 20.33
CA TYR A 41 -1.72 -5.46 19.09
C TYR A 41 -0.89 -5.98 17.92
N LYS A 42 -0.25 -7.16 18.08
CA LYS A 42 0.67 -7.76 17.11
C LYS A 42 0.16 -7.77 15.67
N LYS A 43 -1.12 -8.07 15.46
CA LYS A 43 -1.71 -8.13 14.11
C LYS A 43 -1.72 -6.79 13.37
N PHE A 44 -1.69 -5.67 14.11
CA PHE A 44 -1.78 -4.33 13.57
C PHE A 44 -0.40 -3.71 13.33
N TYR A 45 0.53 -3.83 14.28
CA TYR A 45 1.87 -3.27 14.11
C TYR A 45 2.83 -4.17 13.31
N ASP A 46 2.43 -5.40 12.96
CA ASP A 46 3.21 -6.25 12.06
C ASP A 46 3.43 -5.52 10.72
N PRO A 47 4.69 -5.23 10.33
CA PRO A 47 4.99 -4.52 9.09
C PRO A 47 4.36 -5.16 7.87
N ARG A 48 4.23 -6.48 7.85
CA ARG A 48 3.65 -7.20 6.71
C ARG A 48 2.17 -6.85 6.50
N SER A 49 1.45 -6.50 7.56
CA SER A 49 0.04 -6.13 7.49
C SER A 49 -0.13 -4.78 6.79
N TYR A 50 0.51 -3.72 7.30
CA TYR A 50 0.28 -2.37 6.77
C TYR A 50 1.11 -2.06 5.52
N LEU A 51 2.30 -2.65 5.35
CA LEU A 51 3.08 -2.49 4.11
C LEU A 51 2.36 -3.13 2.92
N ARG A 52 1.66 -4.25 3.14
CA ARG A 52 0.84 -4.90 2.11
C ARG A 52 -0.25 -3.97 1.58
N LEU A 53 -0.84 -3.14 2.45
CA LEU A 53 -1.82 -2.12 2.04
C LEU A 53 -1.19 -1.04 1.15
N GLY A 54 0.04 -0.62 1.48
CA GLY A 54 0.81 0.31 0.65
C GLY A 54 1.13 -0.27 -0.73
N GLU A 55 1.56 -1.53 -0.79
CA GLU A 55 1.81 -2.24 -2.05
C GLU A 55 0.53 -2.36 -2.89
N GLN A 56 -0.62 -2.65 -2.28
CA GLN A 56 -1.91 -2.70 -2.97
C GLN A 56 -2.24 -1.35 -3.60
N GLY A 57 -2.04 -0.24 -2.88
CA GLY A 57 -2.23 1.10 -3.43
C GLY A 57 -1.31 1.39 -4.63
N ILE A 58 -0.05 0.97 -4.58
CA ILE A 58 0.86 1.05 -5.74
C ILE A 58 0.33 0.23 -6.91
N VAL A 59 -0.10 -1.01 -6.67
CA VAL A 59 -0.61 -1.91 -7.73
C VAL A 59 -1.83 -1.32 -8.42
N GLU A 60 -2.78 -0.76 -7.67
CA GLU A 60 -3.96 -0.08 -8.22
C GLU A 60 -3.54 1.10 -9.12
N ARG A 61 -2.64 1.97 -8.64
CA ARG A 61 -2.15 3.10 -9.44
C ARG A 61 -1.39 2.67 -10.69
N LEU A 62 -0.62 1.58 -10.61
CA LEU A 62 0.09 1.03 -11.77
C LEU A 62 -0.86 0.42 -12.79
N GLN A 63 -1.97 -0.19 -12.37
CA GLN A 63 -2.99 -0.71 -13.28
C GLN A 63 -3.61 0.43 -14.11
N GLU A 64 -4.00 1.53 -13.45
CA GLU A 64 -4.48 2.75 -14.13
C GLU A 64 -3.44 3.28 -15.13
N ALA A 65 -2.17 3.41 -14.72
CA ALA A 65 -1.13 3.90 -15.62
C ALA A 65 -0.91 2.98 -16.84
N CYS A 66 -1.05 1.66 -16.67
CA CYS A 66 -0.98 0.71 -17.78
C CYS A 66 -2.17 0.85 -18.76
N GLU A 67 -3.34 1.22 -18.24
CA GLU A 67 -4.52 1.52 -19.06
C GLU A 67 -4.33 2.83 -19.84
N ASP A 68 -3.92 3.90 -19.16
CA ASP A 68 -3.67 5.22 -19.74
C ASP A 68 -2.62 5.19 -20.87
N LEU A 69 -1.58 4.35 -20.69
CA LEU A 69 -0.50 4.17 -21.68
C LEU A 69 -0.82 3.12 -22.74
N GLY A 70 -1.98 2.44 -22.67
CA GLY A 70 -2.38 1.41 -23.62
C GLY A 70 -1.47 0.17 -23.61
N SER A 71 -0.82 -0.13 -22.48
CA SER A 71 0.07 -1.28 -22.31
C SER A 71 -0.59 -2.48 -21.64
N LYS A 72 -1.80 -2.32 -21.08
CA LYS A 72 -2.57 -3.41 -20.45
C LYS A 72 -2.69 -4.63 -21.40
N GLY A 73 -2.34 -5.81 -20.88
CA GLY A 73 -2.42 -7.08 -21.61
C GLY A 73 -1.31 -7.34 -22.64
N LYS A 74 -0.32 -6.43 -22.77
CA LYS A 74 0.82 -6.63 -23.67
C LYS A 74 2.01 -7.17 -22.88
N SER A 75 2.32 -8.46 -23.04
CA SER A 75 3.45 -9.12 -22.40
C SER A 75 4.26 -9.92 -23.41
N ILE A 76 5.59 -9.81 -23.33
CA ILE A 76 6.52 -10.66 -24.07
C ILE A 76 6.73 -12.04 -23.40
N ALA A 77 6.26 -12.19 -22.16
CA ALA A 77 6.32 -13.44 -21.40
C ALA A 77 5.12 -14.38 -21.68
N GLY A 78 4.21 -13.96 -22.56
CA GLY A 78 3.11 -14.80 -23.06
C GLY A 78 3.56 -15.61 -24.27
N GLY A 79 4.10 -16.80 -24.01
CA GLY A 79 4.17 -17.94 -24.93
C GLY A 79 3.36 -19.09 -24.37
#